data_AF-A0A3L7X7P4-F1
#
_entry.id   AF-A0A3L7X7P4-F1
#
_cell.length_a   1.000
_cell.length_b   1.000
_cell.length_c   1.000
_cell.angle_alpha   90.00
_cell.angle_beta   90.00
_cell.angle_gamma   90.00
#
_symmetry.space_group_name_H-M   'P 1'
#
loop_
_entity.id
_entity.type
_entity.pdbx_description
1 polymer ?
#
loop_
_entity_poly.entity_id
_entity_poly.type
_entity_poly.pdbx_seq_one_letter_code
_entity_poly.pdbx_strand_id
1 'polypeptide(L)' 'MADCTNCGTWNPDDKDVCWRCQTKLPPIEEKKKKGKPAVFFGLPVWTWVIVVLLFLAPMLSQCFSAPAG' A
#
# COMPACT_ATOMS: atom_id res chain seq x y z
N MET A 1 0.92 8.65 -19.57
CA MET A 1 1.05 9.34 -20.85
C MET A 1 1.08 8.32 -21.96
N ALA A 2 0.06 8.33 -22.82
CA ALA A 2 -0.03 7.42 -23.95
C ALA A 2 -0.10 8.23 -25.25
N ASP A 3 0.90 8.07 -26.11
CA ASP A 3 0.79 8.48 -27.50
C ASP A 3 -0.13 7.49 -28.23
N CYS A 4 -0.98 8.00 -29.11
CA CYS A 4 -1.89 7.17 -29.88
C CYS A 4 -1.11 6.21 -30.79
N THR A 5 -1.38 4.91 -30.68
CA THR A 5 -0.71 3.86 -31.48
C THR A 5 -1.03 3.92 -32.97
N ASN A 6 -2.07 4.65 -33.37
CA ASN A 6 -2.51 4.76 -34.76
C ASN A 6 -1.94 6.00 -35.47
N CYS A 7 -2.01 7.17 -34.84
CA CYS A 7 -1.63 8.45 -35.46
C CYS A 7 -0.45 9.16 -34.80
N GLY A 8 0.10 8.61 -33.70
CA GLY A 8 1.24 9.19 -32.98
C GLY A 8 0.94 10.50 -32.25
N THR A 9 -0.32 10.94 -32.20
CA THR A 9 -0.70 12.14 -31.44
C THR A 9 -0.69 11.85 -29.95
N TRP A 10 -0.12 12.78 -29.19
CA TRP A 10 -0.16 12.79 -27.74
C TRP A 10 -1.60 12.88 -27.21
N ASN A 11 -1.93 12.05 -26.23
CA ASN A 11 -3.25 11.98 -25.64
C ASN A 11 -3.16 12.08 -24.09
N PRO A 12 -4.05 12.85 -23.45
CA PRO A 12 -4.12 12.90 -22.00
C PRO A 12 -4.59 11.55 -21.41
N ASP A 13 -4.22 11.29 -20.16
CA ASP A 13 -4.41 9.99 -19.50
C ASP A 13 -5.87 9.70 -19.12
N ASP A 14 -6.73 10.71 -19.10
CA ASP A 14 -8.16 10.63 -18.77
C ASP A 14 -9.07 10.29 -19.98
N LYS A 15 -8.50 9.98 -21.15
CA LYS A 15 -9.25 9.81 -22.40
C LYS A 15 -9.19 8.37 -22.91
N ASP A 16 -10.36 7.75 -23.05
CA ASP A 16 -10.52 6.40 -23.62
C ASP A 16 -10.38 6.35 -25.15
N VAL A 17 -10.45 7.52 -25.81
CA VAL A 17 -10.47 7.66 -27.27
C VAL A 17 -9.55 8.79 -27.69
N CYS A 18 -8.86 8.61 -28.82
CA CYS A 18 -7.92 9.58 -29.33
C CYS A 18 -8.68 10.80 -29.81
N TRP A 19 -8.38 11.97 -29.25
CA TRP A 19 -9.07 13.21 -29.61
C TRP A 19 -8.87 13.61 -31.09
N ARG A 20 -7.83 13.10 -31.74
CA ARG A 20 -7.50 13.41 -33.14
C ARG A 20 -8.11 12.42 -34.14
N CYS A 21 -7.84 11.12 -34.00
CA CYS A 21 -8.26 10.11 -34.98
C CYS A 21 -9.45 9.24 -34.53
N GLN A 22 -10.00 9.49 -33.34
CA GLN A 22 -11.14 8.73 -32.79
C GLN A 22 -10.88 7.24 -32.56
N THR A 23 -9.62 6.79 -32.63
CA THR A 23 -9.22 5.42 -32.28
C THR A 23 -9.27 5.21 -30.77
N LYS A 24 -9.79 4.05 -30.33
CA LYS A 24 -9.79 3.66 -28.91
C LYS A 24 -8.36 3.55 -28.38
N LEU A 25 -8.07 4.21 -27.27
CA LEU A 25 -6.76 4.11 -26.62
C LEU A 25 -6.61 2.79 -25.85
N PRO A 26 -5.36 2.30 -25.70
CA PRO A 26 -5.10 1.20 -24.80
C PRO A 26 -5.47 1.62 -23.37
N PRO A 27 -6.16 0.75 -22.60
CA PRO A 27 -6.48 1.04 -21.21
C PRO A 27 -5.18 1.19 -20.42
N ILE A 28 -5.04 2.32 -19.74
CA ILE A 28 -3.93 2.52 -18.81
C ILE A 28 -4.25 1.62 -17.63
N GLU A 29 -3.44 0.58 -17.40
CA GLU A 29 -3.62 -0.27 -16.24
C GLU A 29 -3.53 0.61 -15.00
N GLU A 30 -4.65 0.76 -14.29
CA GLU A 30 -4.65 1.41 -12.99
C GLU A 30 -3.62 0.68 -12.14
N LYS A 31 -2.50 1.34 -11.85
CA LYS A 31 -1.49 0.79 -10.94
C LYS A 31 -2.21 0.47 -9.66
N LYS A 32 -2.50 -0.82 -9.41
CA LYS A 32 -3.17 -1.31 -8.21
C LYS A 32 -2.55 -0.57 -7.04
N LYS A 33 -3.33 0.30 -6.39
CA LYS A 33 -2.85 1.08 -5.25
C LYS A 33 -2.34 0.05 -4.25
N LYS A 34 -1.03 0.01 -4.02
CA LYS A 34 -0.42 -0.88 -3.02
C LYS A 34 -1.21 -0.65 -1.73
N GLY A 35 -1.85 -1.70 -1.21
CA GLY A 35 -2.81 -1.59 -0.12
C GLY A 35 -2.19 -0.83 1.05
N LYS A 36 -2.91 0.18 1.55
CA LYS A 36 -2.47 0.89 2.76
C LYS A 36 -2.44 -0.11 3.92
N PRO A 37 -1.43 -0.05 4.82
CA PRO A 37 -1.41 -0.91 5.98
C PRO A 37 -2.66 -0.67 6.83
N ALA A 38 -3.19 -1.72 7.46
CA ALA A 38 -4.30 -1.59 8.40
C ALA A 38 -3.89 -0.67 9.56
N VAL A 39 -4.76 0.28 9.91
CA VAL A 39 -4.53 1.29 10.94
C VAL A 39 -5.51 1.04 12.09
N PHE A 40 -5.03 1.05 13.32
CA PHE A 40 -5.81 0.94 14.54
C PHE A 40 -5.42 2.08 15.50
N PHE A 41 -6.38 2.86 15.97
CA PHE A 41 -6.15 4.06 16.80
C PHE A 41 -5.06 5.01 16.23
N GLY A 42 -5.06 5.24 14.91
CA GLY A 42 -4.14 6.16 14.25
C GLY A 42 -2.72 5.63 14.00
N LEU A 43 -2.40 4.40 14.44
CA LEU A 43 -1.10 3.76 14.21
C LEU A 43 -1.24 2.47 13.39
N PRO A 44 -0.23 2.08 12.60
CA PRO A 44 -0.23 0.80 11.90
C PRO A 44 -0.42 -0.38 12.88
N VAL A 45 -1.19 -1.40 12.49
CA VAL A 45 -1.46 -2.58 13.33
C VAL A 45 -0.17 -3.25 13.84
N TRP A 46 0.90 -3.26 13.03
CA TRP A 46 2.19 -3.84 13.44
C TRP A 46 2.84 -3.13 14.63
N THR A 47 2.58 -1.83 14.83
CA THR A 47 3.04 -1.08 16.00
C THR A 47 2.44 -1.63 17.29
N TRP A 48 1.17 -2.03 17.27
CA TRP A 48 0.51 -2.61 18.44
C TRP A 48 1.07 -3.98 18.81
N VAL A 49 1.51 -4.78 17.83
CA VAL A 49 2.22 -6.04 18.08
C VAL A 49 3.50 -5.79 18.90
N ILE A 50 4.28 -4.77 18.54
CA ILE A 50 5.49 -4.38 19.29
C ILE A 50 5.14 -3.89 20.69
N VAL A 51 4.12 -3.05 20.83
CA VAL A 51 3.66 -2.54 22.13
C VAL A 51 3.27 -3.69 23.06
N VAL A 52 2.44 -4.61 22.59
CA VAL A 52 2.05 -5.81 23.36
C VAL A 52 3.28 -6.62 23.77
N LEU A 53 4.23 -6.82 22.85
CA LEU A 53 5.46 -7.55 23.14
C LEU A 53 6.33 -6.86 24.20
N LEU A 54 6.45 -5.52 24.17
CA LEU A 54 7.16 -4.74 25.18
C LEU A 54 6.52 -4.84 26.57
N PHE A 55 5.19 -4.93 26.66
CA PHE A 55 4.50 -5.11 27.94
C PHE A 55 4.55 -6.56 28.46
N LEU A 56 4.59 -7.55 27.56
CA LEU A 56 4.70 -8.97 27.93
C LEU A 56 6.14 -9.40 28.28
N ALA A 57 7.16 -8.81 27.65
CA ALA A 57 8.57 -9.12 27.91
C ALA A 57 8.98 -9.01 29.40
N PRO A 58 8.66 -7.94 30.15
CA PRO A 58 9.01 -7.86 31.57
C PRO A 58 8.21 -8.87 32.41
N MET A 59 6.96 -9.16 32.06
CA MET A 59 6.15 -10.18 32.77
C MET A 59 6.81 -11.56 32.69
N LEU A 60 7.37 -11.91 31.52
CA LEU A 60 8.13 -13.15 31.33
C LEU A 60 9.48 -13.12 32.05
N SER A 61 10.13 -11.95 32.14
CA SER A 61 11.38 -11.80 32.89
C SER A 61 11.22 -12.16 34.37
N GLN A 62 10.07 -11.84 34.98
CA GLN A 62 9.81 -12.18 36.39
C GLN A 62 9.76 -13.70 36.63
N CYS A 63 9.38 -14.49 35.62
CA CYS A 63 9.35 -15.95 35.72
C CYS A 63 10.74 -16.58 35.65
N PHE A 64 11.73 -15.93 35.03
CA PHE A 64 13.11 -16.43 34.93
C PHE A 64 14.05 -15.87 36.00
N SER A 65 13.61 -14.86 36.77
CA SER A 65 14.41 -14.23 37.83
C SER A 65 14.00 -14.63 39.25
N ALA A 66 13.13 -15.64 39.43
CA ALA A 66 12.85 -16.19 40.75
C ALA A 66 14.14 -16.81 41.32
N PRO A 67 14.69 -16.31 42.45
CA PRO A 67 15.79 -16.98 43.11
C PRO A 67 15.28 -18.35 43.56
N ALA A 68 15.98 -19.41 43.16
CA ALA A 68 15.79 -20.73 43.74
C ALA A 68 16.15 -20.63 45.23
N GLY A 69 15.14 -20.40 46.07
CA GLY A 69 15.23 -20.52 47.52
C GLY A 69 15.24 -21.96 47.96
#